data_AF-A0A944W4Y3-F1
#
_entry.id   AF-A0A944W4Y3-F1
#
_cell.length_a   1.000
_cell.length_b   1.000
_cell.length_c   1.000
_cell.angle_alpha   90.00
_cell.angle_beta   90.00
_cell.angle_gamma   90.00
#
_symmetry.space_group_name_H-M   'P 1'
#
loop_
_entity.id
_entity.type
_entity.pdbx_description
1 polymer ?
#
loop_
_entity_poly.entity_id
_entity_poly.type
_entity_poly.pdbx_seq_one_letter_code
_entity_poly.pdbx_strand_id
1 'polypeptide(L)' 'MFEKSDLDALFGDLEGSHGSSEDYDRLLKETHLAVALSDAQRPLDDQFDSVVVALVEKHKPAD' A
#
# COMPACT_ATOMS: atom_id res chain seq x y z
N MET A 1 0.30 13.56 0.21
CA MET A 1 1.18 12.72 1.05
C MET A 1 0.27 11.95 1.98
N PHE A 2 0.52 10.66 2.21
CA PHE A 2 -0.28 9.86 3.13
C PHE A 2 -0.20 10.44 4.55
N GLU A 3 -1.36 10.76 5.11
CA GLU A 3 -1.46 11.08 6.53
C GLU A 3 -1.58 9.80 7.35
N LYS A 4 -1.39 9.92 8.67
CA LYS A 4 -1.49 8.76 9.57
C LYS A 4 -2.81 8.02 9.42
N SER A 5 -3.93 8.74 9.25
CA SER A 5 -5.25 8.13 9.09
C SER A 5 -5.39 7.34 7.79
N ASP A 6 -4.75 7.80 6.71
CA ASP A 6 -4.72 7.06 5.43
C ASP A 6 -3.90 5.78 5.58
N LEU A 7 -2.77 5.85 6.30
CA LEU A 7 -1.92 4.69 6.57
C LEU A 7 -2.64 3.67 7.47
N ASP A 8 -3.28 4.11 8.55
CA ASP A 8 -4.03 3.24 9.45
C ASP A 8 -5.16 2.49 8.68
N ALA A 9 -5.86 3.18 7.78
CA ALA A 9 -6.89 2.58 6.93
C ALA A 9 -6.30 1.60 5.90
N LEU A 10 -5.21 1.99 5.24
CA LEU A 10 -4.54 1.19 4.24
C LEU A 10 -3.97 -0.11 4.82
N PHE A 11 -3.23 -0.04 5.94
CA PHE A 11 -2.66 -1.24 6.57
C PHE A 11 -3.75 -2.09 7.25
N GLY A 12 -4.81 -1.47 7.76
CA GLY A 12 -5.98 -2.19 8.26
C GLY A 12 -6.67 -3.04 7.17
N ASP A 13 -6.85 -2.47 5.97
CA ASP A 13 -7.41 -3.19 4.83
C ASP A 13 -6.50 -4.33 4.36
N LEU A 14 -5.18 -4.10 4.34
CA LEU A 14 -4.20 -5.12 3.96
C LEU A 14 -4.20 -6.29 4.95
N GLU A 15 -4.18 -6.00 6.26
CA GLU A 15 -4.23 -7.02 7.31
C GLU A 15 -5.56 -7.78 7.29
N GLY A 16 -6.68 -7.07 7.15
CA GLY A 16 -8.01 -7.70 7.09
C GLY A 16 -8.19 -8.63 5.89
N SER A 17 -7.58 -8.30 4.74
CA SER A 17 -7.73 -9.07 3.50
C SER A 17 -6.69 -10.18 3.34
N HIS A 18 -5.45 -9.92 3.77
CA HIS A 18 -4.31 -10.79 3.48
C HIS A 18 -3.51 -11.22 4.73
N GLY A 19 -3.87 -10.78 5.94
CA GLY A 19 -3.11 -11.02 7.17
C GLY A 19 -2.88 -12.48 7.57
N SER A 20 -3.69 -13.41 7.05
CA SER A 20 -3.51 -14.86 7.24
C SER A 20 -2.83 -15.56 6.06
N SER A 21 -2.43 -14.82 5.03
CA SER A 21 -1.75 -15.35 3.86
C SER A 21 -0.25 -15.50 4.10
N GLU A 22 0.36 -16.53 3.51
CA GLU A 22 1.81 -16.69 3.48
C GLU A 22 2.52 -15.52 2.75
N ASP A 23 1.78 -14.82 1.89
CA ASP A 23 2.26 -13.64 1.16
C ASP A 23 2.17 -12.33 1.96
N TYR A 24 1.58 -12.33 3.17
CA TYR A 24 1.30 -11.11 3.93
C TYR A 24 2.57 -10.29 4.20
N ASP A 25 3.64 -10.93 4.67
CA ASP A 25 4.93 -10.27 4.92
C ASP A 25 5.55 -9.65 3.66
N ARG A 26 5.33 -10.27 2.49
CA ARG A 26 5.79 -9.73 1.20
C ARG A 26 4.99 -8.48 0.84
N LEU A 27 3.66 -8.61 0.85
CA LEU A 27 2.73 -7.53 0.52
C LEU A 27 2.90 -6.34 1.47
N LEU A 28 3.13 -6.57 2.76
CA LEU A 28 3.37 -5.52 3.75
C LEU A 28 4.62 -4.70 3.43
N LYS A 29 5.73 -5.36 3.10
CA LYS A 29 6.99 -4.69 2.72
C LYS A 29 6.85 -3.91 1.42
N GLU A 30 6.21 -4.51 0.42
CA GLU A 30 5.94 -3.84 -0.85
C GLU A 30 5.04 -2.63 -0.66
N THR A 31 4.02 -2.74 0.20
CA THR A 31 3.11 -1.64 0.52
C THR A 31 3.82 -0.47 1.18
N HIS A 32 4.71 -0.73 2.16
CA HIS A 32 5.54 0.33 2.74
C HIS A 32 6.38 1.07 1.69
N LEU A 33 6.99 0.33 0.77
CA LEU A 33 7.79 0.93 -0.30
C LEU A 33 6.92 1.73 -1.28
N ALA A 34 5.76 1.19 -1.65
CA ALA A 34 4.84 1.82 -2.58
C ALA A 34 4.28 3.14 -2.04
N VAL A 35 3.92 3.19 -0.75
CA VAL A 35 3.52 4.42 -0.07
C VAL A 35 4.63 5.47 -0.14
N ALA A 36 5.88 5.10 0.20
CA ALA A 36 7.01 6.02 0.18
C ALA A 36 7.29 6.57 -1.23
N LEU A 37 7.16 5.74 -2.28
CA LEU A 37 7.28 6.18 -3.67
C LEU A 37 6.14 7.10 -4.08
N SER A 38 4.90 6.79 -3.71
CA SER A 38 3.73 7.63 -3.98
C SER A 38 3.87 9.01 -3.33
N ASP A 39 4.34 9.07 -2.08
CA ASP A 39 4.62 10.33 -1.37
C ASP A 39 5.74 11.14 -2.03
N ALA A 40 6.74 10.45 -2.58
CA ALA A 40 7.81 11.06 -3.38
C ALA A 40 7.38 11.39 -4.82
N GLN A 41 6.09 11.24 -5.17
CA GLN A 41 5.55 11.43 -6.52
C GLN A 41 6.26 10.58 -7.59
N ARG A 42 6.78 9.42 -7.21
CA ARG A 42 7.39 8.45 -8.11
C ARG A 42 6.34 7.44 -8.57
N PRO A 43 6.42 6.97 -9.81
CA PRO A 43 5.51 5.93 -10.30
C PRO A 43 5.73 4.61 -9.55
N LEU A 44 4.66 3.83 -9.43
CA LEU A 44 4.72 2.43 -9.05
C LEU A 44 4.87 1.62 -10.34
N ASP A 45 6.07 1.10 -10.57
CA ASP A 45 6.39 0.33 -11.78
C ASP A 45 5.85 -1.12 -11.67
N ASP A 46 5.96 -1.91 -12.75
CA ASP A 46 5.45 -3.29 -12.86
C ASP A 46 6.06 -4.32 -11.87
N GLN A 47 6.99 -3.86 -11.02
CA GLN A 47 7.64 -4.65 -9.99
C GLN A 47 6.80 -4.82 -8.72
N PHE A 48 5.73 -4.05 -8.55
CA PHE A 48 4.81 -4.15 -7.41
C PHE A 48 3.70 -5.15 -7.68
N ASP A 49 3.34 -5.94 -6.66
CA ASP A 49 2.15 -6.78 -6.73
C ASP A 49 0.90 -5.92 -7.03
N SER A 50 0.06 -6.41 -7.93
CA SER A 50 -1.20 -5.75 -8.32
C SER A 50 -2.10 -5.43 -7.13
N VAL A 51 -2.05 -6.25 -6.07
CA VAL A 51 -2.78 -6.01 -4.81
C VAL A 51 -2.28 -4.71 -4.16
N VAL A 52 -0.97 -4.54 -4.08
CA VAL A 52 -0.33 -3.36 -3.45
C VAL A 52 -0.66 -2.10 -4.23
N VAL A 53 -0.57 -2.14 -5.56
CA VAL A 53 -0.90 -0.99 -6.42
C VAL A 53 -2.36 -0.58 -6.21
N ALA A 54 -3.30 -1.53 -6.28
CA ALA A 54 -4.71 -1.25 -6.07
C ALA A 54 -5.01 -0.70 -4.66
N LEU A 55 -4.31 -1.21 -3.64
CA LEU A 55 -4.46 -0.78 -2.25
C LEU A 55 -3.98 0.67 -2.06
N VAL A 56 -2.81 0.99 -2.60
CA VAL A 56 -2.24 2.35 -2.54
C VAL A 56 -3.10 3.32 -3.33
N GLU A 57 -3.57 2.97 -4.53
CA GLU A 57 -4.47 3.83 -5.31
C GLU A 57 -5.81 4.08 -4.61
N LYS A 58 -6.38 3.06 -3.96
CA LYS A 58 -7.64 3.17 -3.22
C LYS A 58 -7.55 4.15 -2.05
N HIS A 59 -6.43 4.12 -1.32
CA HIS A 59 -6.22 4.93 -0.12
C HIS A 59 -5.39 6.19 -0.37
N LYS A 60 -5.01 6.44 -1.63
CA LYS A 60 -4.26 7.62 -2.00
C LYS A 60 -5.10 8.86 -1.66
N PRO A 61 -4.55 9.82 -0.90
CA PRO A 61 -5.28 11.04 -0.59
C PRO A 61 -5.59 11.80 -1.87
N ALA A 62 -6.87 12.11 -2.06
CA ALA A 62 -7.31 13.07 -3.07
C ALA A 62 -6.91 14.46 -2.61
N ASP A 63 -6.25 15.22 -3.48
CA ASP A 63 -5.90 16.63 -3.24
C ASP A 63 -7.15 17.50 -2.99
#